data_AF-Q57895-F1
#
_entry.id   AF-Q57895-F1
#
_cell.length_a   1.000
_cell.length_b   1.000
_cell.length_c   1.000
_cell.angle_alpha   90.00
_cell.angle_beta   90.00
_cell.angle_gamma   90.00
#
_symmetry.space_group_name_H-M   'P 1'
#
loop_
_entity.id
_entity.type
_entity.pdbx_description
1 polymer ?
#
loop_
_entity_poly.entity_id
_entity_poly.type
_entity_poly.pdbx_seq_one_letter_code
_entity_poly.pdbx_strand_id
1 'polypeptide(L)'
;MGCIDKLNYEILYKGGFKECAEYIRKNFKNIKEMEAGYEIFEGIFLIGIPPIPVAYEDNYVIFPYTKPCYGTFVLKINLDEINKDKKEEKKEKDKGKKGLLSRLKFW
;
A
#
# COMPACT_ATOMS: atom_id res chain seq x y z
N MET A 1 -8.93 5.55 7.47
CA MET A 1 -7.46 5.65 7.36
C MET A 1 -6.94 4.33 6.84
N GLY A 2 -6.22 4.35 5.72
CA GLY A 2 -5.50 3.18 5.24
C GLY A 2 -4.41 2.84 6.23
N CYS A 3 -4.22 1.55 6.51
CA CYS A 3 -3.18 1.09 7.41
C CYS A 3 -2.19 0.27 6.59
N ILE A 4 -1.00 0.82 6.38
CA ILE A 4 0.08 0.11 5.68
C ILE A 4 0.41 -1.22 6.37
N ASP A 5 0.26 -1.30 7.70
CA ASP A 5 0.56 -2.49 8.49
C ASP A 5 -0.43 -3.64 8.26
N LYS A 6 -1.54 -3.39 7.56
CA LYS A 6 -2.44 -4.46 7.09
C LYS A 6 -2.00 -5.10 5.77
N LEU A 7 -1.11 -4.44 5.04
CA LEU A 7 -0.58 -4.98 3.79
C LEU A 7 0.64 -5.83 4.11
N ASN A 8 0.76 -6.96 3.44
CA ASN A 8 1.98 -7.74 3.48
C ASN A 8 3.05 -7.06 2.61
N TYR A 9 4.02 -6.43 3.25
CA TYR A 9 5.08 -5.68 2.57
C TYR A 9 6.46 -6.17 2.98
N GLU A 10 7.41 -6.08 2.05
CA GLU A 10 8.84 -6.26 2.29
C GLU A 10 9.52 -4.88 2.34
N ILE A 11 10.43 -4.68 3.28
CA ILE A 11 11.27 -3.47 3.35
C ILE A 11 12.57 -3.74 2.60
N LEU A 12 12.79 -3.02 1.50
CA LEU A 12 14.01 -3.17 0.68
C LEU A 12 15.14 -2.23 1.09
N TYR A 13 14.79 -1.04 1.59
CA TYR A 13 15.75 0.00 1.94
C TYR A 13 15.17 0.95 3.01
N LYS A 14 16.04 1.55 3.82
CA LYS A 14 15.70 2.57 4.81
C LYS A 14 16.67 3.74 4.68
N GLY A 15 16.13 4.95 4.64
CA GLY A 15 16.94 6.18 4.56
C GLY A 15 16.09 7.44 4.55
N GLY A 16 16.67 8.53 4.06
CA GLY A 16 15.97 9.78 3.76
C GLY A 16 15.15 9.70 2.47
N PHE A 17 14.31 10.72 2.22
CA PHE A 17 13.50 10.81 1.00
C PHE A 17 14.33 10.67 -0.29
N LYS A 18 15.45 11.40 -0.35
CA LYS A 18 16.35 11.39 -1.52
C LYS A 18 16.99 10.02 -1.72
N GLU A 19 17.50 9.41 -0.64
CA GLU A 19 18.16 8.10 -0.69
C GLU A 19 17.19 7.00 -1.13
N CYS A 20 15.97 7.00 -0.60
CA CYS A 20 14.93 6.04 -1.01
C CYS A 20 14.53 6.22 -2.48
N ALA A 21 14.36 7.47 -2.94
CA ALA A 21 14.07 7.75 -4.34
C ALA A 21 15.21 7.31 -5.28
N GLU A 22 16.45 7.60 -4.92
CA GLU A 22 17.63 7.14 -5.67
C GLU A 22 17.77 5.62 -5.68
N TYR A 23 17.50 4.96 -4.54
CA TYR A 23 17.51 3.50 -4.46
C TYR A 23 16.54 2.90 -5.49
N ILE A 24 15.33 3.45 -5.61
CA ILE A 24 14.36 2.96 -6.59
C ILE A 24 14.87 3.18 -8.02
N ARG A 25 15.39 4.37 -8.33
CA ARG A 25 15.92 4.70 -9.67
C ARG A 25 17.11 3.84 -10.10
N LYS A 26 17.96 3.42 -9.16
CA LYS A 26 19.16 2.62 -9.45
C LYS A 26 18.88 1.13 -9.60
N ASN A 27 17.89 0.61 -8.87
CA ASN A 27 17.65 -0.84 -8.80
C ASN A 27 16.51 -1.33 -9.70
N PHE A 28 15.62 -0.45 -10.16
CA PHE A 28 14.45 -0.83 -10.97
C PHE A 28 14.45 -0.13 -12.33
N LYS A 29 13.84 -0.77 -13.33
CA LYS A 29 13.79 -0.24 -14.70
C LYS A 29 12.44 0.39 -15.06
N ASN A 30 11.35 -0.26 -14.66
CA ASN A 30 10.00 0.20 -14.98
C ASN A 30 9.50 1.12 -13.87
N ILE A 31 9.81 2.41 -14.01
CA ILE A 31 9.54 3.45 -13.02
C ILE A 31 8.59 4.48 -13.60
N LYS A 32 7.59 4.86 -12.81
CA LYS A 32 6.76 6.03 -13.04
C LYS A 32 7.13 7.11 -12.03
N GLU A 33 7.50 8.27 -12.52
CA GLU A 33 7.71 9.46 -11.70
C GLU A 33 6.34 10.06 -11.35
N MET A 34 6.06 10.24 -10.06
CA MET A 34 4.76 10.64 -9.55
C MET A 34 4.85 11.88 -8.67
N GLU A 35 3.74 12.62 -8.57
CA GLU A 35 3.60 13.76 -7.67
C GLU A 35 3.28 13.32 -6.24
N ALA A 36 3.63 14.17 -5.28
CA ALA A 36 3.20 13.99 -3.90
C ALA A 36 1.67 14.09 -3.78
N GLY A 37 1.08 13.34 -2.86
CA GLY A 37 -0.37 13.26 -2.66
C GLY A 37 -1.08 12.23 -3.56
N TYR A 38 -0.36 11.52 -4.43
CA TYR A 38 -0.95 10.41 -5.17
C TYR A 38 -1.27 9.24 -4.24
N GLU A 39 -2.46 8.66 -4.39
CA GLU A 39 -2.90 7.50 -3.60
C GLU A 39 -2.46 6.19 -4.27
N ILE A 40 -1.55 5.46 -3.64
CA ILE A 40 -1.06 4.16 -4.17
C ILE A 40 -2.02 3.04 -3.79
N PHE A 41 -2.50 3.07 -2.54
CA PHE A 41 -3.50 2.17 -2.01
C PHE A 41 -4.50 2.95 -1.18
N GLU A 42 -5.66 2.35 -0.92
CA GLU A 42 -6.73 3.00 -0.16
C GLU A 42 -6.22 3.54 1.19
N GLY A 43 -6.18 4.87 1.30
CA GLY A 43 -5.69 5.63 2.43
C GLY A 43 -4.17 5.69 2.60
N ILE A 44 -3.39 5.32 1.59
CA ILE A 44 -1.91 5.36 1.57
C ILE A 44 -1.46 6.28 0.43
N PHE A 45 -0.94 7.44 0.82
CA PHE A 45 -0.53 8.50 -0.10
C PHE A 45 0.99 8.61 -0.20
N LEU A 46 1.50 8.94 -1.38
CA LEU A 46 2.90 9.30 -1.56
C LEU A 46 3.20 10.62 -0.85
N ILE A 47 4.22 10.60 -0.01
CA ILE A 47 4.71 11.77 0.71
C ILE A 47 6.20 11.90 0.41
N GLY A 48 6.66 13.12 0.14
CA GLY A 48 8.07 13.38 -0.15
C GLY A 48 8.24 14.53 -1.13
N ILE A 49 9.44 14.60 -1.71
CA ILE A 49 9.83 15.63 -2.67
C ILE A 49 9.60 15.06 -4.08
N PRO A 50 8.70 15.62 -4.88
CA PRO A 50 8.51 15.19 -6.25
C PRO A 50 9.72 15.57 -7.15
N PRO A 51 9.98 14.81 -8.22
CA PRO A 51 9.24 13.60 -8.62
C PRO A 51 9.59 12.39 -7.73
N ILE A 52 8.54 11.65 -7.32
CA ILE A 52 8.62 10.47 -6.46
C ILE A 52 8.58 9.22 -7.35
N PRO A 53 9.64 8.41 -7.40
CA PRO A 53 9.68 7.24 -8.26
C PRO A 53 8.89 6.09 -7.63
N VAL A 54 7.99 5.51 -8.43
CA VAL A 54 7.27 4.27 -8.11
C VAL A 54 7.62 3.24 -9.18
N ALA A 55 8.17 2.11 -8.76
CA ALA A 55 8.53 1.02 -9.67
C ALA A 55 7.47 -0.09 -9.70
N TYR A 56 7.37 -0.75 -10.84
CA TYR A 56 6.45 -1.86 -11.08
C TYR A 56 7.21 -3.03 -11.69
N GLU A 57 7.23 -4.17 -11.01
CA GLU A 57 7.87 -5.40 -11.48
C GLU A 57 6.89 -6.55 -11.41
N ASP A 58 6.51 -7.12 -12.54
CA ASP A 58 5.54 -8.22 -12.65
C ASP A 58 4.27 -7.92 -11.82
N ASN A 59 4.16 -8.53 -10.63
CA ASN A 59 3.03 -8.37 -9.71
C ASN A 59 3.37 -7.56 -8.45
N TYR A 60 4.49 -6.84 -8.44
CA TYR A 60 4.96 -6.03 -7.33
C TYR A 60 4.92 -4.54 -7.66
N VAL A 61 4.52 -3.75 -6.67
CA VAL A 61 4.73 -2.31 -6.67
C VAL A 61 5.74 -1.94 -5.59
N ILE A 62 6.66 -1.04 -5.95
CA ILE A 62 7.73 -0.57 -5.09
C ILE A 62 7.69 0.94 -5.00
N PHE A 63 7.60 1.50 -3.80
CA PHE A 63 7.48 2.94 -3.58
C PHE A 63 8.07 3.36 -2.23
N PRO A 64 8.46 4.64 -2.08
CA PRO A 64 8.90 5.15 -0.79
C PRO A 64 7.69 5.46 0.11
N TYR A 65 7.78 5.06 1.37
CA TYR A 65 6.76 5.31 2.39
C TYR A 65 7.40 5.81 3.68
N THR A 66 6.84 6.87 4.26
CA THR A 66 7.38 7.50 5.47
C THR A 66 6.49 7.22 6.67
N LYS A 67 7.08 6.61 7.71
CA LYS A 67 6.47 6.51 9.04
C LYS A 67 6.94 7.71 9.89
N PRO A 68 6.04 8.51 10.50
CA PRO A 68 6.39 9.77 11.19
C PRO A 68 7.52 9.69 12.23
N CYS A 69 7.69 8.54 12.90
CA CYS A 69 8.71 8.38 13.95
C CYS A 69 9.90 7.51 13.54
N TYR A 70 9.83 6.82 12.38
CA TYR A 70 10.79 5.77 12.02
C TYR A 70 11.59 6.07 10.74
N GLY A 71 11.19 7.11 10.00
CA GLY A 71 11.83 7.54 8.77
C GLY A 71 11.14 7.01 7.51
N THR A 72 11.88 7.04 6.40
CA THR A 72 11.39 6.62 5.09
C THR A 72 11.95 5.26 4.71
N PHE A 73 11.10 4.44 4.11
CA PHE A 73 11.38 3.07 3.70
C PHE A 73 11.01 2.91 2.24
N VAL A 74 11.74 2.05 1.53
CA VAL A 74 11.30 1.53 0.24
C VAL A 74 10.55 0.24 0.51
N LEU A 75 9.25 0.24 0.24
CA LEU A 75 8.38 -0.90 0.44
C LEU A 75 8.13 -1.61 -0.89
N LYS A 76 8.11 -2.93 -0.88
CA LYS A 76 7.71 -3.80 -1.98
C LYS A 76 6.47 -4.58 -1.57
N ILE A 77 5.40 -4.49 -2.37
CA ILE A 77 4.11 -5.12 -2.06
C ILE A 77 3.64 -5.94 -3.24
N ASN A 78 3.18 -7.17 -2.96
CA ASN A 78 2.56 -8.04 -3.96
C ASN A 78 1.08 -7.63 -4.19
N LEU A 79 0.74 -7.25 -5.41
CA LEU A 79 -0.59 -6.81 -5.80
C LEU A 79 -1.64 -7.93 -5.75
N ASP A 80 -1.24 -9.19 -5.93
CA ASP A 80 -2.16 -10.34 -5.87
C ASP A 80 -2.69 -10.59 -4.46
N GLU A 81 -1.88 -10.32 -3.44
CA GLU A 81 -2.25 -10.51 -2.04
C GLU A 81 -3.30 -9.48 -1.60
N ILE A 82 -3.12 -8.23 -2.02
CA ILE A 82 -4.09 -7.15 -1.77
C ILE A 82 -5.47 -7.51 -2.33
N ASN A 83 -5.50 -8.14 -3.51
CA ASN A 83 -6.75 -8.56 -4.14
C ASN A 83 -7.42 -9.72 -3.41
N LYS A 84 -6.66 -10.57 -2.69
CA LYS A 84 -7.20 -11.65 -1.86
C LYS A 84 -7.81 -11.08 -0.58
N ASP A 85 -7.11 -10.21 0.12
CA ASP A 85 -7.60 -9.58 1.36
C ASP A 85 -8.91 -8.82 1.12
N LYS A 86 -8.98 -8.05 0.02
CA LYS A 86 -10.22 -7.36 -0.38
C LYS A 86 -11.39 -8.30 -0.67
N LYS A 87 -11.14 -9.55 -1.08
CA LYS A 87 -12.20 -10.56 -1.30
C LYS A 87 -12.67 -11.18 0.02
N GLU A 88 -11.75 -11.42 0.96
CA GLU A 88 -12.07 -11.99 2.27
C GLU A 88 -12.88 -11.03 3.13
N GLU A 89 -12.50 -9.75 3.19
CA GLU A 89 -13.26 -8.73 3.92
C GLU A 89 -14.70 -8.58 3.40
N LYS A 90 -14.91 -8.74 2.09
CA LYS A 90 -16.26 -8.71 1.48
C LYS A 90 -17.10 -9.91 1.89
N LYS A 91 -16.51 -11.10 2.03
CA LYS A 91 -17.21 -12.32 2.46
C LYS A 91 -17.67 -12.20 3.91
N GLU A 92 -16.85 -11.64 4.80
CA GLU A 92 -17.24 -11.43 6.20
C GLU A 92 -18.37 -10.42 6.35
N LYS A 93 -18.33 -9.31 5.59
CA LYS A 93 -19.42 -8.31 5.61
C LYS A 93 -20.76 -8.89 5.14
N ASP A 94 -20.77 -9.81 4.16
CA ASP A 94 -22.00 -10.48 3.73
C ASP A 94 -22.56 -11.42 4.80
N LYS A 95 -21.69 -12.19 5.47
CA LYS A 95 -22.10 -13.05 6.61
C LYS A 95 -22.67 -12.22 7.76
N GLY A 96 -22.02 -11.10 8.10
CA GLY A 96 -22.48 -10.19 9.15
C GLY A 96 -23.85 -9.58 8.85
N LYS A 97 -24.10 -9.16 7.60
CA LYS A 97 -25.42 -8.65 7.17
C LYS A 97 -26.51 -9.71 7.25
N LYS A 98 -26.24 -10.95 6.81
CA LYS A 98 -27.19 -12.07 6.94
C LYS A 98 -27.54 -12.37 8.40
N GLY A 99 -26.55 -12.33 9.30
CA GLY A 99 -26.77 -12.52 10.74
C GLY A 99 -27.50 -11.36 11.42
N LEU A 100 -27.30 -10.12 10.97
CA LEU A 100 -28.05 -8.96 11.46
C LEU A 100 -29.52 -9.00 11.00
N LEU A 101 -29.75 -9.30 9.71
CA LEU A 101 -31.09 -9.40 9.13
C LEU A 101 -31.93 -10.52 9.75
N SER A 102 -31.31 -11.65 10.13
CA SER A 102 -32.04 -12.72 10.83
C SER A 102 -32.48 -12.31 12.24
N ARG A 103 -31.67 -11.49 12.95
CA ARG A 103 -32.04 -10.92 14.26
C ARG A 103 -33.20 -9.94 14.19
N LEU A 104 -33.24 -9.09 13.15
CA LEU A 104 -34.32 -8.12 12.94
C LEU A 104 -35.68 -8.77 12.63
N LYS A 105 -35.71 -10.03 12.19
CA LYS A 105 -36.94 -10.73 11.79
C LYS A 105 -37.73 -11.33 12.97
N PHE A 106 -37.17 -11.30 14.19
CA PHE A 106 -37.73 -11.92 15.40
C PHE A 106 -38.17 -10.92 16.48
N TRP A 107 -38.24 -9.63 16.15
CA TRP A 107 -38.91 -8.58 16.92
C TRP A 107 -40.13 -8.11 16.14
#